data_AF-A0A537PJ24-F1
#
_entry.id   AF-A0A537PJ24-F1
#
_cell.length_a   1.000
_cell.length_b   1.000
_cell.length_c   1.000
_cell.angle_alpha   90.00
_cell.angle_beta   90.00
_cell.angle_gamma   90.00
#
_symmetry.space_group_name_H-M   'P 1'
#
loop_
_entity.id
_entity.type
_entity.pdbx_description
1 polymer ?
#
loop_
_entity_poly.entity_id
_entity_poly.type
_entity_poly.pdbx_seq_one_letter_code
_entity_poly.pdbx_strand_id
1 'polypeptide(L)'
;RWDILSRILPLKTDAGSGALEQMVLGEYCTRHFTEHVPELTRALRAKLDTLMDALAEHFGTAAEFDEPKGGIFLWVKLPDAVDTPKLAQAALAAGVAINPGPDWSTNKTYGKSRLRLCFASPSVQAIREGIGVLAEVCRREFGVPERIANVERRARA
;
A
#
# COMPACT_ATOMS: atom_id res chain seq x y z
N ARG A 1 10.27 -0.73 -33.90
CA ARG A 1 9.12 -1.19 -33.08
C ARG A 1 8.60 -2.55 -33.54
N TRP A 2 8.39 -2.79 -34.84
CA TRP A 2 7.93 -4.10 -35.34
C TRP A 2 8.96 -5.23 -35.17
N ASP A 3 10.24 -4.92 -35.27
CA ASP A 3 11.39 -5.79 -35.02
C ASP A 3 11.37 -6.48 -33.64
N ILE A 4 10.86 -5.79 -32.62
CA ILE A 4 10.68 -6.33 -31.27
C ILE A 4 9.35 -7.11 -31.19
N LEU A 5 8.25 -6.53 -31.68
CA LEU A 5 6.92 -7.14 -31.60
C LEU A 5 6.84 -8.48 -32.34
N SER A 6 7.48 -8.61 -33.51
CA SER A 6 7.50 -9.84 -34.29
C SER A 6 8.23 -10.99 -33.58
N ARG A 7 9.15 -10.68 -32.66
CA ARG A 7 9.83 -11.66 -31.81
C ARG A 7 9.03 -12.07 -30.58
N ILE A 8 8.18 -11.17 -30.06
CA ILE A 8 7.34 -11.42 -28.87
C ILE A 8 6.06 -12.17 -29.24
N LEU A 9 5.46 -11.86 -30.38
CA LEU A 9 4.16 -12.39 -30.77
C LEU A 9 4.09 -13.93 -30.80
N PRO A 10 5.12 -14.66 -31.31
CA PRO A 10 5.12 -16.13 -31.27
C PRO A 10 5.22 -16.73 -29.86
N LEU A 11 5.67 -15.94 -28.87
CA LEU A 11 5.79 -16.37 -27.47
C LEU A 11 4.49 -16.13 -26.68
N LYS A 12 3.50 -15.46 -27.27
CA LYS A 12 2.24 -15.15 -26.62
C LYS A 12 1.33 -16.39 -26.61
N THR A 13 1.26 -17.04 -25.46
CA THR A 13 0.46 -18.27 -25.27
C THR A 13 -0.90 -18.02 -24.60
N ASP A 14 -1.14 -16.82 -24.05
CA ASP A 14 -2.48 -16.42 -23.67
C ASP A 14 -3.31 -16.22 -24.93
N ALA A 15 -4.58 -16.60 -24.96
CA ALA A 15 -5.44 -16.42 -26.14
C ALA A 15 -5.84 -14.94 -26.38
N GLY A 16 -5.22 -14.00 -25.66
CA GLY A 16 -5.61 -12.59 -25.61
C GLY A 16 -6.75 -12.32 -24.63
N SER A 17 -7.17 -11.06 -24.54
CA SER A 17 -8.33 -10.64 -23.74
C SER A 17 -9.63 -11.05 -24.42
N GLY A 18 -10.69 -11.29 -23.63
CA GLY A 18 -12.00 -11.63 -24.19
C GLY A 18 -12.56 -10.52 -25.10
N ALA A 19 -13.26 -10.94 -26.16
CA ALA A 19 -13.73 -10.02 -27.20
C ALA A 19 -14.76 -9.01 -26.65
N LEU A 20 -15.63 -9.44 -25.75
CA LEU A 20 -16.65 -8.58 -25.15
C LEU A 20 -16.02 -7.48 -24.30
N GLU A 21 -15.03 -7.82 -23.47
CA GLU A 21 -14.30 -6.88 -22.63
C GLU A 21 -13.55 -5.85 -23.48
N GLN A 22 -12.94 -6.29 -24.59
CA GLN A 22 -12.28 -5.39 -25.53
C GLN A 22 -13.28 -4.42 -26.18
N MET A 23 -14.46 -4.90 -26.59
CA MET A 23 -15.50 -4.05 -27.20
C MET A 23 -16.04 -3.03 -26.21
N VAL A 24 -16.35 -3.47 -24.98
CA VAL A 24 -16.83 -2.58 -23.90
C VAL A 24 -15.79 -1.53 -23.54
N LEU A 25 -14.52 -1.93 -23.37
CA LEU A 25 -13.43 -1.00 -23.05
C LEU A 25 -13.17 -0.04 -24.20
N GLY A 26 -13.24 -0.51 -25.45
CA GLY A 26 -13.11 0.33 -26.64
C GLY A 26 -14.17 1.43 -26.66
N GLU A 27 -15.43 1.09 -26.44
CA GLU A 27 -16.52 2.06 -26.38
C GLU A 27 -16.35 3.04 -25.21
N TYR A 28 -16.08 2.53 -24.00
CA TYR A 28 -15.90 3.35 -22.81
C TYR A 28 -14.76 4.36 -22.98
N CYS A 29 -13.60 3.90 -23.47
CA CYS A 29 -12.41 4.73 -23.52
C CYS A 29 -12.54 5.90 -24.49
N THR A 30 -13.23 5.71 -25.61
CA THR A 30 -13.44 6.79 -26.60
C THR A 30 -14.22 7.98 -26.03
N ARG A 31 -15.11 7.72 -25.06
CA ARG A 31 -16.00 8.74 -24.49
C ARG A 31 -15.56 9.25 -23.12
N HIS A 32 -14.97 8.39 -22.29
CA HIS A 32 -14.82 8.67 -20.86
C HIS A 32 -13.38 8.65 -20.36
N PHE A 33 -12.42 8.10 -21.10
CA PHE A 33 -11.06 7.88 -20.57
C PHE A 33 -10.36 9.18 -20.16
N THR A 34 -10.49 10.23 -20.99
CA THR A 34 -9.85 11.54 -20.77
C THR A 34 -10.33 12.21 -19.48
N GLU A 35 -11.58 12.00 -19.08
CA GLU A 35 -12.16 12.55 -17.84
C GLU A 35 -11.90 11.63 -16.64
N HIS A 36 -12.03 10.31 -16.86
CA HIS A 36 -11.86 9.30 -15.82
C HIS A 36 -10.45 9.30 -15.21
N VAL A 37 -9.40 9.46 -16.02
CA VAL A 37 -8.02 9.38 -15.53
C VAL A 37 -7.70 10.49 -14.51
N PRO A 38 -7.96 11.79 -14.78
CA PRO A 38 -7.80 12.84 -13.78
C PRO A 38 -8.67 12.64 -12.53
N GLU A 39 -9.91 12.18 -12.68
CA GLU A 39 -10.80 11.90 -11.54
C GLU A 39 -10.25 10.81 -10.63
N LEU A 40 -9.87 9.67 -11.21
CA LEU A 40 -9.26 8.56 -10.48
C LEU A 40 -7.95 9.00 -9.82
N THR A 41 -7.14 9.80 -10.51
CA THR A 41 -5.87 10.30 -9.97
C THR A 41 -6.10 11.20 -8.75
N ARG A 42 -7.09 12.10 -8.79
CA ARG A 42 -7.46 12.93 -7.61
C ARG A 42 -7.98 12.07 -6.46
N ALA A 43 -8.81 11.07 -6.74
CA ALA A 43 -9.33 10.16 -5.72
C ALA A 43 -8.20 9.36 -5.04
N LEU A 44 -7.28 8.80 -5.84
CA LEU A 44 -6.12 8.08 -5.31
C LEU A 44 -5.17 8.99 -4.55
N ARG A 45 -5.00 10.25 -4.99
CA ARG A 45 -4.21 11.25 -4.27
C ARG A 45 -4.76 11.53 -2.88
N ALA A 46 -6.07 11.78 -2.76
CA ALA A 46 -6.71 12.00 -1.48
C ALA A 46 -6.55 10.81 -0.51
N LYS A 47 -6.56 9.57 -1.04
CA LYS A 47 -6.28 8.36 -0.25
C LYS A 47 -4.82 8.27 0.20
N LEU A 48 -3.87 8.63 -0.66
CA LEU A 48 -2.45 8.70 -0.31
C LEU A 48 -2.19 9.75 0.78
N ASP A 49 -2.74 10.95 0.63
CA ASP A 49 -2.61 12.03 1.62
C ASP A 49 -3.16 11.57 2.98
N THR A 50 -4.34 10.94 2.98
CA THR A 50 -4.95 10.38 4.19
C THR A 50 -4.07 9.31 4.84
N LEU A 51 -3.45 8.44 4.04
CA LEU A 51 -2.55 7.40 4.54
C LEU A 51 -1.30 8.02 5.18
N MET A 52 -0.68 9.00 4.52
CA MET A 52 0.50 9.70 5.02
C MET A 52 0.18 10.47 6.31
N ASP A 53 -0.95 11.16 6.36
CA ASP A 53 -1.44 11.87 7.56
C ASP A 53 -1.66 10.90 8.72
N ALA A 54 -2.35 9.78 8.47
CA ALA A 54 -2.63 8.79 9.51
C ALA A 54 -1.34 8.12 10.03
N LEU A 55 -0.36 7.89 9.16
CA LEU A 55 0.96 7.38 9.58
C LEU A 55 1.71 8.42 10.42
N ALA A 56 1.70 9.69 10.02
CA ALA A 56 2.32 10.77 10.79
C ALA A 56 1.66 10.94 12.16
N GLU A 57 0.33 10.85 12.24
CA GLU A 57 -0.43 10.93 13.48
C GLU A 57 -0.15 9.74 14.42
N HIS A 58 -0.21 8.52 13.89
CA HIS A 58 -0.19 7.31 14.71
C HIS A 58 1.19 6.69 14.91
N PHE A 59 2.14 6.87 14.00
CA PHE A 59 3.51 6.36 14.12
C PHE A 59 4.54 7.47 14.35
N GLY A 60 4.25 8.71 13.94
CA GLY A 60 5.19 9.82 14.04
C GLY A 60 6.52 9.50 13.37
N THR A 61 7.62 9.80 14.06
CA THR A 61 8.98 9.57 13.55
C THR A 61 9.37 8.09 13.49
N ALA A 62 8.54 7.17 14.00
CA ALA A 62 8.83 5.73 13.89
C ALA A 62 8.53 5.18 12.49
N ALA A 63 7.71 5.87 11.68
CA ALA A 63 7.44 5.49 10.31
C ALA A 63 8.16 6.46 9.36
N GLU A 64 9.15 5.93 8.64
CA GLU A 64 9.85 6.65 7.57
C GLU A 64 9.24 6.27 6.22
N PHE A 65 8.82 7.27 5.45
CA PHE A 65 8.30 7.09 4.09
C PHE A 65 8.49 8.36 3.28
N ASP A 66 8.66 8.18 1.96
CA ASP A 66 8.70 9.28 1.00
C ASP A 66 7.38 9.33 0.22
N GLU A 67 6.99 10.53 -0.21
CA GLU A 67 5.84 10.70 -1.08
C GLU A 67 6.07 9.98 -2.43
N PRO A 68 5.24 8.99 -2.80
CA PRO A 68 5.39 8.29 -4.05
C PRO A 68 4.95 9.17 -5.22
N LYS A 69 5.71 9.14 -6.31
CA LYS A 69 5.39 9.88 -7.55
C LYS A 69 4.14 9.36 -8.27
N GLY A 70 3.64 8.18 -7.90
CA GLY A 70 2.46 7.57 -8.49
C GLY A 70 2.25 6.12 -8.06
N GLY A 71 1.15 5.53 -8.50
CA GLY A 71 0.76 4.16 -8.15
C GLY A 71 -0.22 4.11 -6.98
N ILE A 72 -0.31 2.93 -6.35
CA ILE A 72 -1.33 2.62 -5.35
C ILE A 72 -0.75 2.05 -4.05
N PHE A 73 0.57 2.13 -3.89
CA PHE A 73 1.30 1.62 -2.74
C PHE A 73 2.20 2.70 -2.14
N LEU A 74 2.23 2.77 -0.81
CA LEU A 74 3.23 3.49 -0.04
C LEU A 74 4.18 2.47 0.59
N TRP A 75 5.49 2.67 0.45
CA TRP A 75 6.50 1.92 1.19
C TRP A 75 6.80 2.64 2.49
N VAL A 76 6.76 1.90 3.60
CA VAL A 76 7.05 2.42 4.93
C VAL A 76 8.18 1.62 5.54
N LYS A 77 9.20 2.29 6.06
CA LYS A 77 10.21 1.71 6.93
C LYS A 77 9.82 1.99 8.38
N LEU A 78 9.77 0.92 9.17
CA LEU A 78 9.64 0.94 10.62
C LEU A 78 11.03 0.71 11.26
N PRO A 79 11.17 0.87 12.59
CA PRO A 79 12.43 0.59 13.26
C PRO A 79 12.87 -0.86 13.04
N ASP A 80 14.18 -1.11 13.04
CA ASP A 80 14.74 -2.42 12.66
C ASP A 80 14.35 -3.57 13.59
N ALA A 81 13.85 -3.25 14.79
CA ALA A 81 13.27 -4.22 15.72
C ALA A 81 11.92 -4.79 15.24
N VAL A 82 11.21 -4.09 14.34
CA VAL A 82 9.91 -4.53 13.83
C VAL A 82 10.09 -5.58 12.74
N ASP A 83 9.58 -6.78 13.01
CA ASP A 83 9.51 -7.89 12.05
C ASP A 83 8.16 -7.82 11.32
N THR A 84 8.17 -7.32 10.08
CA THR A 84 6.93 -7.06 9.35
C THR A 84 6.12 -8.31 8.98
N PRO A 85 6.71 -9.50 8.71
CA PRO A 85 5.95 -10.75 8.64
C PRO A 85 5.16 -11.06 9.92
N LYS A 86 5.77 -10.91 11.11
CA LYS A 86 5.06 -11.11 12.38
C LYS A 86 3.99 -10.05 12.61
N LEU A 87 4.30 -8.78 12.31
CA LEU A 87 3.33 -7.70 12.37
C LEU A 87 2.13 -7.98 11.45
N ALA A 88 2.35 -8.52 10.26
CA ALA A 88 1.27 -8.83 9.32
C ALA A 88 0.31 -9.89 9.87
N GLN A 89 0.83 -10.92 10.54
CA GLN A 89 0.00 -11.93 11.20
C GLN A 89 -0.84 -11.33 12.33
N ALA A 90 -0.22 -10.53 13.20
CA ALA A 90 -0.90 -9.89 14.33
C ALA A 90 -1.93 -8.83 13.87
N ALA A 91 -1.60 -8.05 12.84
CA ALA A 91 -2.47 -7.05 12.25
C ALA A 91 -3.68 -7.70 11.56
N LEU A 92 -3.46 -8.82 10.86
CA LEU A 92 -4.54 -9.57 10.22
C LEU A 92 -5.54 -10.12 11.25
N ALA A 93 -5.06 -10.61 12.40
CA ALA A 93 -5.92 -11.02 13.51
C ALA A 93 -6.76 -9.86 14.09
N ALA A 94 -6.31 -8.61 13.91
CA ALA A 94 -7.03 -7.39 14.27
C ALA A 94 -7.83 -6.79 13.10
N GLY A 95 -7.94 -7.50 11.97
CA GLY A 95 -8.71 -7.05 10.80
C GLY A 95 -7.96 -6.13 9.83
N VAL A 96 -6.65 -5.96 9.98
CA VAL A 96 -5.83 -5.12 9.10
C VAL A 96 -4.85 -5.97 8.29
N ALA A 97 -5.10 -6.08 6.99
CA ALA A 97 -4.18 -6.74 6.07
C ALA A 97 -3.09 -5.78 5.57
N ILE A 98 -1.82 -6.19 5.68
CA ILE A 98 -0.66 -5.45 5.17
C ILE A 98 0.22 -6.35 4.32
N ASN A 99 1.09 -5.75 3.50
CA ASN A 99 2.04 -6.49 2.68
C ASN A 99 3.44 -6.40 3.33
N PRO A 100 3.96 -7.48 3.95
CA PRO A 100 5.26 -7.47 4.59
C PRO A 100 6.40 -7.36 3.55
N GLY A 101 7.41 -6.55 3.83
CA GLY A 101 8.45 -6.20 2.87
C GLY A 101 9.26 -7.37 2.30
N PRO A 102 9.59 -8.45 3.05
CA PRO A 102 10.35 -9.57 2.52
C PRO A 102 9.68 -10.31 1.36
N ASP A 103 8.35 -10.24 1.24
CA ASP A 103 7.59 -10.88 0.16
C ASP A 103 7.62 -10.04 -1.14
N TRP A 104 8.01 -8.77 -1.03
CA TRP A 104 7.98 -7.79 -2.12
C TRP A 104 9.36 -7.16 -2.41
N SER A 105 10.43 -7.73 -1.87
CA SER A 105 11.81 -7.29 -2.03
C SER A 105 12.69 -8.47 -2.45
N THR A 106 13.57 -8.25 -3.42
CA THR A 106 14.61 -9.24 -3.78
C THR A 106 15.66 -9.40 -2.67
N ASN A 107 15.76 -8.42 -1.76
CA ASN A 107 16.58 -8.47 -0.56
C ASN A 107 15.69 -8.57 0.68
N LYS A 108 15.60 -9.77 1.26
CA LYS A 108 14.75 -10.05 2.43
C LYS A 108 15.20 -9.29 3.67
N THR A 109 16.50 -9.11 3.87
CA THR A 109 17.04 -8.35 5.01
C THR A 109 16.66 -6.88 4.92
N TYR A 110 16.76 -6.27 3.73
CA TYR A 110 16.27 -4.91 3.48
C TYR A 110 14.76 -4.81 3.72
N GLY A 111 13.99 -5.82 3.32
CA GLY A 111 12.54 -5.85 3.48
C GLY A 111 12.05 -6.09 4.91
N LYS A 112 12.88 -6.63 5.81
CA LYS A 112 12.44 -7.14 7.13
C LYS A 112 11.62 -6.12 7.95
N SER A 113 12.13 -4.90 8.07
CA SER A 113 11.50 -3.78 8.80
C SER A 113 10.72 -2.83 7.90
N ARG A 114 10.35 -3.27 6.69
CA ARG A 114 9.59 -2.46 5.72
C ARG A 114 8.29 -3.15 5.36
N LEU A 115 7.28 -2.38 5.03
CA LEU A 115 6.01 -2.90 4.53
C LEU A 115 5.46 -2.02 3.40
N ARG A 116 4.55 -2.61 2.63
CA ARG A 116 3.77 -1.91 1.61
C ARG A 116 2.34 -1.76 2.08
N LEU A 117 1.81 -0.56 1.95
CA LEU A 117 0.41 -0.25 2.24
C LEU A 117 -0.32 0.07 0.93
N CYS A 118 -1.31 -0.75 0.58
CA CYS A 118 -2.17 -0.51 -0.57
C CYS A 118 -3.28 0.45 -0.18
N PHE A 119 -3.41 1.57 -0.88
CA PHE A 119 -4.47 2.54 -0.63
C PHE A 119 -5.53 2.61 -1.74
N ALA A 120 -5.42 1.80 -2.80
CA ALA A 120 -6.38 1.83 -3.91
C ALA A 120 -7.80 1.42 -3.50
N SER A 121 -7.93 0.28 -2.83
CA SER A 121 -9.22 -0.31 -2.47
C SER A 121 -9.91 0.37 -1.26
N PRO A 122 -9.26 0.51 -0.08
CA PRO A 122 -9.96 0.97 1.12
C PRO A 122 -10.51 2.39 0.99
N SER A 123 -11.57 2.69 1.73
CA SER A 123 -12.08 4.06 1.84
C SER A 123 -11.12 4.93 2.67
N VAL A 124 -11.24 6.26 2.54
CA VAL A 124 -10.50 7.23 3.36
C VAL A 124 -10.68 6.94 4.85
N GLN A 125 -11.90 6.60 5.28
CA GLN A 125 -12.19 6.24 6.67
C GLN A 125 -11.49 4.93 7.09
N ALA A 126 -11.57 3.89 6.25
CA ALA A 126 -10.92 2.61 6.53
C ALA A 126 -9.39 2.73 6.58
N ILE A 127 -8.80 3.65 5.82
CA ILE A 127 -7.37 3.96 5.91
C ILE A 127 -7.05 4.52 7.30
N ARG A 128 -7.76 5.56 7.78
CA ARG A 128 -7.51 6.16 9.10
C ARG A 128 -7.64 5.14 10.22
N GLU A 129 -8.75 4.41 10.24
CA GLU A 129 -9.02 3.38 11.24
C GLU A 129 -7.99 2.25 11.20
N GLY A 130 -7.68 1.76 10.00
CA GLY A 130 -6.72 0.67 9.80
C GLY A 130 -5.31 1.03 10.24
N ILE A 131 -4.86 2.26 10.01
CA ILE A 131 -3.54 2.73 10.49
C ILE A 131 -3.53 2.90 12.00
N GLY A 132 -4.62 3.39 12.61
CA GLY A 132 -4.74 3.45 14.07
C GLY A 132 -4.65 2.07 14.71
N VAL A 133 -5.36 1.07 14.16
CA VAL A 133 -5.28 -0.32 14.61
C VAL A 133 -3.88 -0.90 14.39
N LEU A 134 -3.27 -0.65 13.23
CA LEU A 134 -1.92 -1.12 12.91
C LEU A 134 -0.89 -0.57 13.90
N ALA A 135 -0.98 0.71 14.27
CA ALA A 135 -0.10 1.33 15.26
C ALA A 135 -0.25 0.69 16.64
N GLU A 136 -1.48 0.40 17.06
CA GLU A 136 -1.71 -0.24 18.36
C GLU A 136 -1.19 -1.68 18.40
N VAL A 137 -1.39 -2.45 17.33
CA VAL A 137 -0.81 -3.79 17.20
C VAL A 137 0.71 -3.71 17.20
N CYS A 138 1.30 -2.80 16.41
CA CYS A 138 2.76 -2.63 16.37
C CYS A 138 3.32 -2.29 17.75
N ARG A 139 2.61 -1.45 18.52
CA ARG A 139 3.02 -1.07 19.87
C ARG A 139 2.99 -2.25 20.82
N ARG A 140 1.93 -3.06 20.77
CA ARG A 140 1.78 -4.25 21.60
C ARG A 140 2.85 -5.29 21.31
N GLU A 141 3.14 -5.55 20.03
CA GLU A 141 4.05 -6.63 19.62
C GLU A 141 5.53 -6.22 19.68
N PHE A 142 5.85 -4.94 19.44
CA PHE A 142 7.22 -4.47 19.26
C PHE A 142 7.59 -3.24 20.09
N GLY A 143 6.66 -2.66 20.86
CA GLY A 143 6.89 -1.42 21.60
C GLY A 143 6.92 -0.14 20.74
N VAL A 144 6.53 -0.24 19.47
CA VAL A 144 6.62 0.88 18.49
C VAL A 144 5.21 1.33 18.05
N PRO A 145 4.89 2.63 18.08
CA PRO A 145 5.75 3.73 18.51
C PRO A 145 5.75 3.91 20.03
N GLU A 146 6.88 4.36 20.57
CA GLU A 146 7.05 4.65 22.01
C GLU A 146 6.18 5.84 22.48
N ARG A 147 5.85 6.76 21.58
CA ARG A 147 4.99 7.94 21.83
C ARG A 147 4.06 8.19 20.65
N ILE A 148 2.80 8.52 20.95
CA ILE A 148 1.82 9.03 19.97
C ILE A 148 1.34 10.38 20.48
N ALA A 149 1.48 11.42 19.66
CA ALA A 149 0.93 12.77 19.87
C ALA A 149 0.88 13.23 21.34
N ASN A 150 1.99 13.69 21.94
CA ASN A 150 2.09 14.28 23.30
C ASN A 150 1.43 13.51 24.48
N VAL A 151 0.93 12.30 24.28
CA VAL A 151 0.29 11.48 25.31
C VAL A 151 1.14 10.22 25.51
N GLU A 152 1.85 10.13 26.63
CA GLU A 152 2.58 8.92 27.01
C GLU A 152 1.57 7.80 27.32
N ARG A 153 1.41 6.86 26.38
CA ARG A 153 0.71 5.59 26.63
C ARG A 153 1.74 4.53 27.01
N ARG A 154 2.07 4.43 28.31
CA ARG A 154 2.93 3.35 28.82
C ARG A 154 2.26 2.00 28.57
N ALA A 155 2.99 1.06 27.97
CA ALA A 155 2.58 -0.34 27.90
C ALA A 155 2.37 -0.88 29.33
N ARG A 156 1.26 -1.58 29.57
CA ARG A 156 1.04 -2.28 30.84
C ARG A 156 2.05 -3.43 30.93
N ALA A 157 2.78 -3.44 32.05
CA ALA A 157 3.65 -4.53 32.47
C ALA A 157 2.88 -5.83 32.72
#